data_AF-A0AA38C5N6-F1
#
_entry.id   AF-A0AA38C5N6-F1
#
_cell.length_a   1.000
_cell.length_b   1.000
_cell.length_c   1.000
_cell.angle_alpha   90.00
_cell.angle_beta   90.00
_cell.angle_gamma   90.00
#
_symmetry.space_group_name_H-M   'P 1'
#
loop_
_entity.id
_entity.type
_entity.pdbx_description
1 polymer ?
#
loop_
_entity_poly.entity_id
_entity_poly.type
_entity_poly.pdbx_seq_one_letter_code
_entity_poly.pdbx_strand_id
1 'polypeptide(L)' 'FRFYILNSHSVVLVPDTTIKSILTQQEFGTTRGNWVAKVQEYDLDIRPTNLVQ' A
#
# COMPACT_ATOMS: atom_id res chain seq x y z
N PHE A 1 15.22 0.66 -3.34
CA PHE A 1 14.08 0.71 -2.41
C PHE A 1 13.35 -0.63 -2.25
N ARG A 2 12.89 -1.28 -3.32
CA ARG A 2 12.19 -2.59 -3.25
C ARG A 2 12.84 -3.67 -2.38
N PHE A 3 14.14 -3.91 -2.53
CA PHE A 3 14.87 -4.93 -1.75
C PHE A 3 14.85 -4.66 -0.23
N TYR A 4 14.84 -3.38 0.16
CA TYR A 4 14.80 -3.00 1.56
C TYR A 4 13.42 -3.23 2.16
N ILE A 5 12.35 -2.92 1.43
CA ILE A 5 10.97 -3.08 1.89
C ILE A 5 10.58 -4.57 1.95
N LEU A 6 11.02 -5.39 0.98
CA LEU A 6 10.64 -6.82 0.88
C LEU A 6 10.98 -7.64 2.13
N ASN A 7 12.08 -7.31 2.82
CA ASN A 7 12.58 -8.08 3.95
C ASN A 7 12.43 -7.32 5.28
N SER A 8 11.51 -6.36 5.34
CA SER A 8 11.32 -5.51 6.51
C SER A 8 9.84 -5.27 6.77
N HIS A 9 9.46 -5.19 8.04
CA HIS A 9 8.20 -4.59 8.43
C HIS A 9 8.30 -3.07 8.24
N SER A 10 7.44 -2.50 7.40
CA SER A 10 7.49 -1.08 7.03
C SER A 10 6.19 -0.36 7.35
N VAL A 11 6.27 0.78 8.04
CA VAL A 11 5.13 1.68 8.26
C VAL A 11 5.05 2.68 7.10
N VAL A 12 3.94 2.65 6.36
CA VAL A 12 3.69 3.55 5.23
C VAL A 12 2.65 4.59 5.64
N LEU A 13 3.03 5.85 5.61
CA LEU A 13 2.16 6.98 5.88
C LEU A 13 1.55 7.49 4.57
N VAL A 14 0.22 7.49 4.48
CA VAL A 14 -0.50 7.96 3.29
C VAL A 14 -1.44 9.13 3.62
N PRO A 15 -1.45 10.19 2.80
CA PRO A 15 -2.24 11.38 3.06
C PRO A 15 -3.74 11.18 2.77
N ASP A 16 -4.10 10.19 1.96
CA ASP A 16 -5.48 9.95 1.53
C ASP A 16 -5.97 8.57 1.97
N THR A 17 -7.12 8.54 2.64
CA THR A 17 -7.81 7.32 3.10
C THR A 17 -8.29 6.45 1.94
N THR A 18 -8.43 7.03 0.75
CA THR A 18 -8.74 6.33 -0.51
C THR A 18 -7.65 5.33 -0.88
N ILE A 19 -6.39 5.57 -0.53
CA ILE A 19 -5.32 4.60 -0.82
C ILE A 19 -5.51 3.34 0.03
N LYS A 20 -5.96 3.48 1.28
CA LYS A 20 -6.28 2.33 2.13
C LYS A 20 -7.43 1.52 1.52
N SER A 21 -8.50 2.17 1.07
CA SER A 21 -9.65 1.47 0.47
C SER A 21 -9.28 0.72 -0.81
N ILE A 22 -8.44 1.31 -1.66
CA ILE A 22 -7.92 0.67 -2.88
C ILE A 22 -7.07 -0.55 -2.51
N LEU A 23 -6.21 -0.49 -1.49
CA LEU A 23 -5.34 -1.63 -1.15
C LEU A 23 -6.08 -2.79 -0.47
N THR A 24 -7.23 -2.50 0.15
CA THR A 24 -8.10 -3.51 0.80
C THR A 24 -9.18 -4.07 -0.12
N GLN A 25 -9.30 -3.59 -1.36
CA GLN A 25 -10.30 -4.10 -2.29
C GLN A 25 -10.01 -5.57 -2.64
N GLN A 26 -11.07 -6.38 -2.74
CA GLN A 26 -10.94 -7.82 -2.99
C GLN A 26 -10.88 -8.15 -4.49
N GLU A 27 -11.44 -7.27 -5.33
CA GLU A 27 -11.46 -7.42 -6.78
C GLU A 27 -10.83 -6.22 -7.47
N PHE A 28 -9.87 -6.50 -8.33
CA PHE A 28 -9.20 -5.51 -9.16
C PHE A 28 -9.30 -5.91 -10.63
N GLY A 29 -9.62 -4.94 -11.50
CA GLY A 29 -9.45 -5.13 -12.94
C GLY A 29 -7.99 -5.45 -13.31
N THR A 30 -7.79 -6.04 -14.49
CA THR A 30 -6.52 -6.69 -14.92
C THR A 30 -5.25 -5.85 -14.71
N THR A 31 -5.27 -4.54 -14.98
CA THR A 31 -4.07 -3.68 -14.83
C THR A 31 -3.85 -3.20 -13.39
N ARG A 32 -4.93 -2.92 -12.64
CA ARG A 32 -4.84 -2.47 -11.23
C ARG A 32 -4.49 -3.63 -10.29
N GLY A 33 -4.98 -4.83 -10.58
CA GLY A 33 -4.71 -6.03 -9.77
C GLY A 33 -3.23 -6.37 -9.69
N ASN A 34 -2.49 -6.18 -10.79
CA ASN A 34 -1.05 -6.43 -10.83
C ASN A 34 -0.23 -5.56 -9.87
N TRP A 35 -0.69 -4.33 -9.57
CA TRP A 35 0.02 -3.46 -8.62
C TRP A 35 -0.40 -3.69 -7.19
N VAL A 36 -1.70 -3.91 -6.93
CA VAL A 36 -2.17 -4.18 -5.56
C VAL A 36 -1.65 -5.51 -5.05
N ALA A 37 -1.66 -6.57 -5.87
CA ALA A 37 -1.05 -7.85 -5.50
C ALA A 37 0.42 -7.69 -5.11
N LYS A 38 1.20 -6.92 -5.90
CA LYS A 38 2.59 -6.60 -5.57
C LYS A 38 2.75 -5.79 -4.29
N VAL A 39 1.81 -4.91 -3.95
CA VAL A 39 1.86 -4.16 -2.68
C VAL A 39 1.51 -5.07 -1.50
N GLN A 40 0.56 -5.99 -1.68
CA GLN A 40 0.16 -6.98 -0.68
C GLN A 40 1.24 -8.04 -0.38
N GLU A 41 2.21 -8.25 -1.30
CA GLU A 41 3.39 -9.09 -1.06
C GLU A 41 4.35 -8.50 0.00
N TYR A 42 4.26 -7.20 0.30
CA TYR A 42 5.10 -6.55 1.29
C TYR A 42 4.44 -6.53 2.68
N ASP A 43 5.25 -6.68 3.73
CA ASP A 43 4.82 -6.50 5.12
C ASP A 43 4.71 -4.99 5.44
N LEU A 44 3.56 -4.41 5.09
CA LEU A 44 3.28 -2.98 5.23
C LEU A 44 2.18 -2.71 6.26
N ASP A 45 2.46 -1.82 7.21
CA ASP A 45 1.45 -1.19 8.07
C ASP A 45 1.10 0.20 7.51
N ILE A 46 -0.09 0.33 6.93
CA ILE A 46 -0.53 1.52 6.22
C ILE A 46 -1.38 2.39 7.15
N ARG A 47 -0.86 3.58 7.49
CA ARG A 47 -1.51 4.53 8.40
C ARG A 47 -1.82 5.85 7.68
N PRO A 48 -3.02 6.42 7.91
CA PRO A 48 -3.32 7.75 7.42
C PRO A 48 -2.42 8.77 8.12
N THR A 49 -1.97 9.79 7.40
CA THR A 49 -1.19 10.88 7.97
C THR A 49 -1.77 12.24 7.60
N ASN A 50 -1.87 13.12 8.61
CA ASN A 50 -2.24 14.51 8.42
C ASN A 50 -0.98 15.35 8.21
N LEU A 51 -0.08 14.92 7.32
CA LEU A 51 1.00 15.80 6.86
C LEU A 51 0.32 16.96 6.13
N VAL A 52 0.09 18.04 6.86
CA VAL A 52 -0.43 19.32 6.34
C VAL A 52 0.48 19.72 5.18
N GLN A 53 -0.07 19.78 3.97
CA GLN A 53 0.60 20.36 2.80
C GLN A 53 0.43 21.87 2.79
#